data_AF-A0A1Z9TL56-F1
#
_entry.id   AF-A0A1Z9TL56-F1
#
_cell.length_a   1.000
_cell.length_b   1.000
_cell.length_c   1.000
_cell.angle_alpha   90.00
_cell.angle_beta   90.00
_cell.angle_gamma   90.00
#
_symmetry.space_group_name_H-M   'P 1'
#
loop_
_entity.id
_entity.type
_entity.pdbx_description
1 polymer ?
#
loop_
_entity_poly.entity_id
_entity_poly.type
_entity_poly.pdbx_seq_one_letter_code
_entity_poly.pdbx_strand_id
1 'polypeptide(L)'
;MELEDKKKTRFSNLVSKEMGHLEWNEGKIGGGNDYIQRTVQNAIIGRKRYWSTTLANVGVKKHHYSTKKFKEGVNPNQLKPGAWEQDAQQWFEPKDMVGKYQQTFQVNKQYEKDGWPDLVVCMWSGINRLENLRLSQITKDWSWVVAAWGEHKLQKENYKATYNSHLYIDRQYEPGEEEFYRGYMMRIRNSHYNLRLTLGNMMAVKYMLKAKGIPQLHYLFSSGQYKPLLHLLDLPVYENTNNWWESLDIDRATAVQELPWLESEGFYDIAKNNNCPIGVKDHPLEKAHQLMAERIIGDIKKNEFLK
;
A
#
# COMPACT_ATOMS: atom_id res chain seq x y z
N MET A 1 -19.45 6.75 1.49
CA MET A 1 -19.74 5.87 2.65
C MET A 1 -18.47 5.11 3.00
N GLU A 2 -18.23 4.88 4.28
CA GLU A 2 -17.13 4.08 4.84
C GLU A 2 -17.78 3.03 5.75
N LEU A 3 -17.04 1.99 6.16
CA LEU A 3 -17.56 1.01 7.12
C LEU A 3 -18.09 1.69 8.39
N GLU A 4 -19.29 1.32 8.82
CA GLU A 4 -19.97 1.90 9.98
C GLU A 4 -19.17 1.67 11.28
N ASP A 5 -18.75 0.43 11.51
CA ASP A 5 -17.86 0.06 12.61
C ASP A 5 -16.76 -0.88 12.12
N LYS A 6 -15.62 -0.28 11.74
CA LYS A 6 -14.42 -0.98 11.25
C LYS A 6 -13.91 -2.08 12.20
N LYS A 7 -14.33 -2.08 13.46
CA LYS A 7 -13.90 -3.05 14.48
C LYS A 7 -14.84 -4.23 14.62
N LYS A 8 -16.04 -4.15 14.05
CA LYS A 8 -17.00 -5.24 14.07
C LYS A 8 -17.21 -5.83 12.69
N THR A 9 -17.23 -4.99 11.66
CA THR A 9 -17.66 -5.40 10.32
C THR A 9 -16.52 -5.70 9.36
N ARG A 10 -15.27 -5.40 9.74
CA ARG A 10 -14.11 -5.73 8.92
C ARG A 10 -13.87 -7.24 8.94
N PHE A 11 -13.58 -7.80 7.76
CA PHE A 11 -13.26 -9.22 7.57
C PHE A 11 -12.27 -9.78 8.61
N SER A 12 -11.22 -9.05 8.99
CA SER A 12 -10.20 -9.54 9.92
C SER A 12 -10.75 -9.75 11.33
N ASN A 13 -11.67 -8.89 11.76
CA ASN A 13 -12.37 -9.06 13.03
C ASN A 13 -13.36 -10.22 12.98
N LEU A 14 -14.13 -10.31 11.89
CA LEU A 14 -15.09 -11.41 11.66
C LEU A 14 -14.39 -12.78 11.70
N VAL A 15 -13.26 -12.91 11.00
CA VAL A 15 -12.42 -14.12 11.01
C VAL A 15 -11.91 -14.43 12.41
N SER A 16 -11.33 -13.43 13.10
CA SER A 16 -10.76 -13.64 14.44
C SER A 16 -11.82 -14.10 15.43
N LYS A 17 -13.02 -13.50 15.36
CA LYS A 17 -14.17 -13.88 16.20
C LYS A 17 -14.64 -15.31 15.93
N GLU A 18 -14.81 -15.69 14.66
CA GLU A 18 -15.21 -17.06 14.28
C GLU A 18 -14.20 -18.10 14.77
N MET A 19 -12.90 -17.81 14.63
CA MET A 19 -11.85 -18.73 15.03
C MET A 19 -11.56 -18.72 16.54
N GLY A 20 -12.14 -17.82 17.32
CA GLY A 20 -11.88 -17.71 18.76
C GLY A 20 -10.50 -17.14 19.11
N HIS A 21 -9.88 -16.36 18.22
CA HIS A 21 -8.58 -15.73 18.43
C HIS A 21 -8.68 -14.21 18.58
N LEU A 22 -7.65 -13.61 19.20
CA LEU A 22 -7.49 -12.16 19.24
C LEU A 22 -7.01 -11.64 17.88
N GLU A 23 -7.61 -10.55 17.43
CA GLU A 23 -7.20 -9.87 16.19
C GLU A 23 -5.95 -9.02 16.45
N TRP A 24 -4.88 -9.20 15.67
CA TRP A 24 -3.77 -8.26 15.56
C TRP A 24 -3.79 -7.58 14.19
N ASN A 25 -4.55 -6.50 14.05
CA ASN A 25 -4.65 -5.77 12.79
C ASN A 25 -3.57 -4.69 12.66
N GLU A 26 -2.60 -4.94 11.77
CA GLU A 26 -1.68 -3.95 11.22
C GLU A 26 -2.19 -3.34 9.90
N GLY A 27 -3.46 -3.54 9.52
CA GLY A 27 -4.01 -2.95 8.30
C GLY A 27 -4.06 -1.41 8.35
N LYS A 28 -3.39 -0.75 7.40
CA LYS A 28 -3.37 0.72 7.23
C LYS A 28 -4.00 1.12 5.89
N ILE A 29 -5.01 1.99 5.94
CA ILE A 29 -5.57 2.60 4.72
C ILE A 29 -4.47 3.37 4.01
N GLY A 30 -4.33 3.15 2.70
CA GLY A 30 -3.24 3.76 1.94
C GLY A 30 -1.90 3.04 2.09
N GLY A 31 -1.75 2.03 2.97
CA GLY A 31 -0.51 1.26 3.10
C GLY A 31 -0.10 0.60 1.78
N GLY A 32 1.19 0.69 1.45
CA GLY A 32 1.80 0.01 0.29
C GLY A 32 2.33 -1.39 0.64
N ASN A 33 2.91 -2.08 -0.33
CA ASN A 33 3.49 -3.40 -0.09
C ASN A 33 4.79 -3.32 0.73
N ASP A 34 5.53 -2.22 0.65
CA ASP A 34 6.68 -1.92 1.51
C ASP A 34 6.25 -1.88 3.00
N TYR A 35 5.10 -1.25 3.28
CA TYR A 35 4.51 -1.21 4.63
C TYR A 35 4.19 -2.60 5.13
N ILE A 36 3.50 -3.42 4.32
CA ILE A 36 3.09 -4.77 4.70
C ILE A 36 4.30 -5.63 5.01
N GLN A 37 5.33 -5.61 4.14
CA GLN A 37 6.56 -6.35 4.39
C GLN A 37 7.21 -5.91 5.71
N ARG A 38 7.41 -4.61 5.90
CA ARG A 38 8.08 -4.06 7.08
C ARG A 38 7.33 -4.37 8.37
N THR A 39 6.01 -4.20 8.40
CA THR A 39 5.23 -4.45 9.63
C THR A 39 5.20 -5.93 9.98
N VAL A 40 5.05 -6.82 8.99
CA VAL A 40 5.09 -8.26 9.23
C VAL A 40 6.49 -8.68 9.68
N GLN A 41 7.55 -8.22 9.02
CA GLN A 41 8.94 -8.50 9.43
C GLN A 41 9.21 -8.04 10.86
N ASN A 42 8.86 -6.79 11.19
CA ASN A 42 9.08 -6.26 12.54
C ASN A 42 8.26 -7.00 13.60
N ALA A 43 7.03 -7.42 13.28
CA ALA A 43 6.19 -8.23 14.15
C ALA A 43 6.83 -9.59 14.45
N ILE A 44 7.32 -10.29 13.41
CA ILE A 44 7.91 -11.62 13.55
C ILE A 44 9.28 -11.58 14.23
N ILE A 45 10.15 -10.66 13.82
CA ILE A 45 11.49 -10.47 14.42
C ILE A 45 11.36 -10.00 15.87
N GLY A 46 10.45 -9.05 16.12
CA GLY A 46 10.22 -8.50 17.45
C GLY A 46 9.65 -9.51 18.46
N ARG A 47 9.00 -10.57 17.98
CA ARG A 47 8.41 -11.66 18.79
C ARG A 47 7.52 -11.14 19.93
N LYS A 48 6.75 -10.10 19.65
CA LYS A 48 5.80 -9.49 20.59
C LYS A 48 4.42 -9.53 19.98
N ARG A 49 3.48 -10.23 20.61
CA ARG A 49 2.09 -10.27 20.19
C ARG A 49 1.36 -9.05 20.71
N TYR A 50 0.49 -8.54 19.87
CA TYR A 50 -0.43 -7.47 20.21
C TYR A 50 -1.83 -7.92 19.85
N TRP A 51 -2.83 -7.24 20.40
CA TRP A 51 -4.21 -7.36 19.94
C TRP A 51 -4.80 -5.97 19.73
N SER A 52 -5.77 -5.87 18.84
CA SER A 52 -6.37 -4.63 18.40
C SER A 52 -7.38 -4.09 19.42
N THR A 53 -7.06 -2.94 20.01
CA THR A 53 -7.89 -2.24 20.99
C THR A 53 -8.74 -1.15 20.33
N THR A 54 -9.72 -0.61 21.07
CA THR A 54 -10.45 0.58 20.61
C THR A 54 -9.50 1.71 20.32
N LEU A 55 -9.74 2.37 19.19
CA LEU A 55 -8.86 3.38 18.68
C LEU A 55 -8.95 4.59 19.60
N ALA A 56 -7.97 4.70 20.50
CA ALA A 56 -7.93 5.70 21.54
C ALA A 56 -7.21 6.92 20.99
N ASN A 57 -7.90 8.06 21.00
CA ASN A 57 -7.31 9.34 20.63
C ASN A 57 -6.34 9.77 21.75
N VAL A 58 -5.05 9.80 21.44
CA VAL A 58 -3.99 10.28 22.33
C VAL A 58 -3.91 11.81 22.29
N GLY A 59 -4.33 12.44 21.19
CA GLY A 59 -4.39 13.89 21.07
C GLY A 59 -4.67 14.36 19.65
N VAL A 60 -4.99 15.65 19.51
CA VAL A 60 -5.20 16.31 18.21
C VAL A 60 -4.28 17.52 18.13
N LYS A 61 -3.54 17.65 17.04
CA LYS A 61 -2.74 18.84 16.75
C LYS A 61 -3.25 19.53 15.48
N LYS A 62 -3.62 20.80 15.62
CA LYS A 62 -3.91 21.70 14.48
C LYS A 62 -2.58 22.22 13.95
N HIS A 63 -2.44 22.27 12.63
CA HIS A 63 -1.23 22.76 12.00
C HIS A 63 -1.53 23.63 10.79
N HIS A 64 -0.62 24.55 10.50
CA HIS A 64 -0.59 25.42 9.32
C HIS A 64 0.55 24.95 8.43
N TYR A 65 0.32 24.73 7.15
CA TYR A 65 1.36 24.35 6.21
C TYR A 65 1.37 25.33 5.03
N SER A 66 2.56 25.65 4.54
CA SER A 66 2.68 26.39 3.29
C SER A 66 2.55 25.40 2.13
N THR A 67 1.97 25.83 1.02
CA THR A 67 1.92 25.05 -0.22
C THR A 67 2.26 25.96 -1.39
N LYS A 68 2.30 25.42 -2.60
CA LYS A 68 2.50 26.20 -3.83
C LYS A 68 1.18 26.34 -4.55
N LYS A 69 0.94 27.52 -5.14
CA LYS A 69 -0.08 27.69 -6.17
C LYS A 69 0.60 28.02 -7.49
N PHE A 70 -0.01 27.62 -8.60
CA PHE A 70 0.41 28.12 -9.90
C PHE A 70 0.32 29.65 -9.89
N LYS A 71 1.36 30.31 -10.40
CA LYS A 71 1.34 31.75 -10.67
C LYS A 71 0.19 32.04 -11.64
N GLU A 72 -0.39 33.21 -11.47
CA GLU A 72 -1.49 33.66 -12.32
C GLU A 72 -1.08 33.62 -13.80
N GLY A 73 -1.93 33.07 -14.65
CA GLY A 73 -1.66 32.91 -16.09
C GLY A 73 -0.90 31.63 -16.49
N VAL A 74 -0.38 30.84 -15.54
CA VAL A 74 0.23 29.54 -15.87
C VAL A 74 -0.86 28.49 -16.03
N ASN A 75 -1.03 27.97 -17.24
CA ASN A 75 -1.91 26.83 -17.51
C ASN A 75 -1.13 25.50 -17.39
N PRO A 76 -1.42 24.65 -16.39
CA PRO A 76 -0.72 23.38 -16.20
C PRO A 76 -0.82 22.44 -17.41
N ASN A 77 -1.86 22.58 -18.22
CA ASN A 77 -2.12 21.74 -19.39
C ASN A 77 -1.29 22.14 -20.62
N GLN A 78 -0.61 23.29 -20.57
CA GLN A 78 0.22 23.80 -21.68
C GLN A 78 1.72 23.55 -21.47
N LEU A 79 2.10 22.91 -20.36
CA LEU A 79 3.49 22.66 -20.01
C LEU A 79 4.08 21.56 -20.91
N LYS A 80 5.18 21.87 -21.61
CA LYS A 80 5.86 20.91 -22.50
C LYS A 80 6.48 19.76 -21.69
N PRO A 81 6.42 18.51 -22.18
CA PRO A 81 7.11 17.38 -21.55
C PRO A 81 8.61 17.68 -21.37
N GLY A 82 9.12 17.60 -20.14
CA GLY A 82 10.53 17.80 -19.81
C GLY A 82 10.91 19.18 -19.23
N ALA A 83 10.04 20.19 -19.32
CA ALA A 83 10.34 21.54 -18.81
C ALA A 83 10.30 21.68 -17.28
N TRP A 84 9.81 20.66 -16.57
CA TRP A 84 9.46 20.78 -15.15
C TRP A 84 10.64 20.95 -14.19
N GLU A 85 11.86 20.51 -14.52
CA GLU A 85 13.00 20.63 -13.60
C GLU A 85 13.58 22.05 -13.56
N GLN A 86 13.55 22.77 -14.69
CA GLN A 86 14.10 24.13 -14.77
C GLN A 86 13.02 25.20 -14.55
N ASP A 87 11.76 24.91 -14.92
CA ASP A 87 10.71 25.93 -14.92
C ASP A 87 9.71 25.79 -13.77
N ALA A 88 9.70 24.70 -13.00
CA ALA A 88 8.76 24.55 -11.88
C ALA A 88 8.88 25.70 -10.87
N GLN A 89 10.10 26.17 -10.56
CA GLN A 89 10.29 27.33 -9.69
C GLN A 89 9.70 28.63 -10.29
N GLN A 90 9.61 28.72 -11.62
CA GLN A 90 9.02 29.87 -12.29
C GLN A 90 7.50 29.82 -12.32
N TRP A 91 6.91 28.62 -12.27
CA TRP A 91 5.46 28.40 -12.36
C TRP A 91 4.72 28.49 -11.05
N PHE A 92 5.42 28.38 -9.93
CA PHE A 92 4.82 28.35 -8.62
C PHE A 92 5.18 29.59 -7.80
N GLU A 93 4.21 30.11 -7.06
CA GLU A 93 4.47 31.05 -5.96
C GLU A 93 4.10 30.40 -4.63
N PRO A 94 4.85 30.70 -3.54
CA PRO A 94 4.46 30.29 -2.20
C PRO A 94 3.05 30.81 -1.93
N LYS A 95 2.16 29.91 -1.52
CA LYS A 95 0.86 30.26 -0.98
C LYS A 95 0.79 29.69 0.41
N ASP A 96 0.85 30.57 1.39
CA ASP A 96 0.46 30.21 2.74
C ASP A 96 -1.03 29.88 2.72
N MET A 97 -1.34 28.60 2.75
CA MET A 97 -2.70 28.16 2.96
C MET A 97 -2.90 27.82 4.42
N VAL A 98 -3.90 28.44 5.03
CA VAL A 98 -4.43 27.96 6.30
C VAL A 98 -5.32 26.76 6.04
N GLY A 99 -4.70 25.64 5.66
CA GLY A 99 -5.39 24.35 5.74
C GLY A 99 -5.49 23.97 7.21
N LYS A 100 -6.69 24.04 7.81
CA LYS A 100 -6.93 23.48 9.16
C LYS A 100 -6.88 21.95 9.07
N TYR A 101 -5.68 21.39 9.05
CA TYR A 101 -5.49 19.95 9.15
C TYR A 101 -5.35 19.58 10.63
N GLN A 102 -6.24 18.72 11.11
CA GLN A 102 -6.15 18.12 12.44
C GLN A 102 -5.51 16.74 12.28
N GLN A 103 -4.32 16.56 12.84
CA GLN A 103 -3.75 15.22 12.97
C GLN A 103 -4.18 14.64 14.31
N THR A 104 -4.80 13.48 14.26
CA THR A 104 -5.21 12.72 15.45
C THR A 104 -4.18 11.62 15.69
N PHE A 105 -3.61 11.59 16.89
CA PHE A 105 -2.72 10.52 17.34
C PHE A 105 -3.55 9.42 17.93
N GLN A 106 -3.33 8.20 17.47
CA GLN A 106 -4.21 7.09 17.80
C GLN A 106 -3.39 5.87 18.16
N VAL A 107 -3.75 5.24 19.27
CA VAL A 107 -3.30 3.90 19.62
C VAL A 107 -4.48 2.96 19.50
N ASN A 108 -4.26 1.83 18.86
CA ASN A 108 -5.30 0.85 18.56
C ASN A 108 -4.81 -0.59 18.79
N LYS A 109 -3.74 -0.75 19.57
CA LYS A 109 -3.21 -2.05 19.95
C LYS A 109 -2.62 -2.03 21.35
N GLN A 110 -2.67 -3.17 22.00
CA GLN A 110 -2.09 -3.41 23.31
C GLN A 110 -1.24 -4.67 23.26
N TYR A 111 -0.11 -4.66 23.97
CA TYR A 111 0.74 -5.82 24.11
C TYR A 111 -0.01 -6.96 24.81
N GLU A 112 0.09 -8.16 24.28
CA GLU A 112 -0.49 -9.38 24.85
C GLU A 112 0.60 -10.15 25.62
N LYS A 113 1.58 -10.69 24.88
CA LYS A 113 2.66 -11.54 25.38
C LYS A 113 3.77 -11.69 24.35
N ASP A 114 4.92 -12.22 24.75
CA ASP A 114 5.97 -12.59 23.81
C ASP A 114 5.55 -13.84 23.03
N GLY A 115 5.84 -13.86 21.74
CA GLY A 115 5.49 -14.97 20.86
C GLY A 115 5.27 -14.54 19.41
N TRP A 116 4.88 -15.52 18.60
CA TRP A 116 4.46 -15.32 17.23
C TRP A 116 2.94 -15.39 17.10
N PRO A 117 2.36 -14.76 16.06
CA PRO A 117 0.95 -14.96 15.73
C PRO A 117 0.70 -16.42 15.35
N ASP A 118 -0.51 -16.90 15.66
CA ASP A 118 -0.93 -18.28 15.36
C ASP A 118 -1.26 -18.46 13.86
N LEU A 119 -1.61 -17.37 13.18
CA LEU A 119 -1.87 -17.28 11.73
C LEU A 119 -1.59 -15.84 11.26
N VAL A 120 -1.02 -15.69 10.07
CA VAL A 120 -0.89 -14.39 9.39
C VAL A 120 -1.76 -14.34 8.14
N VAL A 121 -2.59 -13.31 8.03
CA VAL A 121 -3.38 -13.04 6.82
C VAL A 121 -2.89 -11.75 6.18
N CYS A 122 -2.33 -11.85 4.97
CA CYS A 122 -1.83 -10.71 4.20
C CYS A 122 -2.82 -10.32 3.10
N MET A 123 -3.27 -9.06 3.12
CA MET A 123 -4.00 -8.43 2.02
C MET A 123 -3.08 -7.44 1.31
N TRP A 124 -2.48 -7.86 0.20
CA TRP A 124 -1.51 -7.06 -0.55
C TRP A 124 -2.20 -5.91 -1.29
N SER A 125 -1.57 -4.72 -1.27
CA SER A 125 -2.10 -3.53 -1.92
C SER A 125 -1.74 -3.50 -3.41
N GLY A 126 -1.81 -2.34 -4.06
CA GLY A 126 -1.32 -2.13 -5.41
C GLY A 126 0.19 -1.95 -5.50
N ILE A 127 0.73 -2.12 -6.71
CA ILE A 127 2.14 -1.83 -7.02
C ILE A 127 2.44 -0.32 -7.05
N ASN A 128 1.42 0.53 -6.98
CA ASN A 128 1.50 1.97 -7.29
C ASN A 128 1.77 2.85 -6.06
N ARG A 129 2.42 2.31 -5.03
CA ARG A 129 2.66 2.95 -3.73
C ARG A 129 4.13 2.88 -3.34
N LEU A 130 4.57 3.87 -2.56
CA LEU A 130 5.90 4.01 -2.01
C LEU A 130 5.77 4.39 -0.54
N GLU A 131 6.51 3.73 0.35
CA GLU A 131 6.75 4.25 1.70
C GLU A 131 7.96 5.16 1.74
N ASN A 132 7.88 6.19 2.58
CA ASN A 132 9.00 7.03 2.93
C ASN A 132 8.94 7.39 4.42
N LEU A 133 10.13 7.59 4.99
CA LEU A 133 10.31 7.98 6.38
C LEU A 133 10.62 9.47 6.42
N ARG A 134 9.89 10.23 7.24
CA ARG A 134 10.12 11.67 7.38
C ARG A 134 10.01 12.12 8.82
N LEU A 135 10.67 13.22 9.15
CA LEU A 135 10.44 13.93 10.40
C LEU A 135 9.13 14.70 10.30
N SER A 136 8.12 14.26 11.03
CA SER A 136 6.83 14.95 11.08
C SER A 136 7.02 16.36 11.63
N GLN A 137 6.67 17.37 10.84
CA GLN A 137 6.73 18.77 11.29
C GLN A 137 5.76 19.05 12.45
N ILE A 138 4.76 18.17 12.61
CA ILE A 138 3.72 18.24 13.63
C ILE A 138 4.20 17.63 14.94
N THR A 139 4.62 16.36 14.95
CA THR A 139 5.01 15.67 16.19
C THR A 139 6.46 15.90 16.56
N LYS A 140 7.30 16.32 15.60
CA LYS A 140 8.77 16.32 15.70
C LYS A 140 9.36 14.92 15.87
N ASP A 141 8.63 13.90 15.40
CA ASP A 141 9.07 12.50 15.41
C ASP A 141 9.15 11.92 13.99
N TRP A 142 9.97 10.89 13.83
CA TRP A 142 10.04 10.14 12.58
C TRP A 142 8.78 9.31 12.35
N SER A 143 8.17 9.46 11.19
CA SER A 143 6.90 8.82 10.83
C SER A 143 6.96 8.24 9.42
N TRP A 144 6.52 6.99 9.28
CA TRP A 144 6.30 6.35 8.00
C TRP A 144 5.03 6.89 7.34
N VAL A 145 5.20 7.47 6.17
CA VAL A 145 4.11 7.98 5.34
C VAL A 145 4.14 7.30 3.98
N VAL A 146 3.06 7.48 3.22
CA VAL A 146 2.92 6.85 1.92
C VAL A 146 2.72 7.94 0.87
N ALA A 147 3.42 7.78 -0.25
CA ALA A 147 3.08 8.41 -1.52
C ALA A 147 2.47 7.34 -2.43
N ALA A 148 1.35 7.64 -3.06
CA ALA A 148 0.64 6.69 -3.92
C ALA A 148 0.10 7.39 -5.14
N TRP A 149 0.05 6.70 -6.29
CA TRP A 149 -0.70 7.23 -7.42
C TRP A 149 -2.20 7.21 -7.10
N GLY A 150 -2.80 8.38 -6.91
CA GLY A 150 -4.26 8.53 -6.80
C GLY A 150 -4.95 8.24 -8.14
N GLU A 151 -4.30 8.65 -9.23
CA GLU A 151 -4.61 8.18 -10.58
C GLU A 151 -3.33 7.68 -11.23
N HIS A 152 -3.27 6.39 -11.58
CA HIS A 152 -2.10 5.77 -12.20
C HIS A 152 -2.39 5.43 -13.65
N LYS A 153 -1.99 6.30 -14.58
CA LYS A 153 -2.19 6.11 -16.02
C LYS A 153 -0.85 5.77 -16.64
N LEU A 154 -0.76 4.68 -17.38
CA LEU A 154 0.51 4.18 -17.94
C LEU A 154 0.62 4.46 -19.43
N GLN A 155 1.83 4.79 -19.88
CA GLN A 155 2.19 4.80 -21.30
C GLN A 155 2.23 3.35 -21.80
N LYS A 156 1.68 3.08 -22.98
CA LYS A 156 1.61 1.71 -23.52
C LYS A 156 2.98 1.19 -23.96
N GLU A 157 3.86 2.09 -24.36
CA GLU A 157 5.12 1.79 -25.01
C GLU A 157 6.22 1.40 -24.01
N ASN A 158 6.21 2.01 -22.81
CA ASN A 158 7.29 1.85 -21.84
C ASN A 158 6.81 1.65 -20.39
N TYR A 159 5.49 1.62 -20.16
CA TYR A 159 4.87 1.41 -18.85
C TYR A 159 5.30 2.38 -17.75
N LYS A 160 5.78 3.57 -18.14
CA LYS A 160 5.98 4.71 -17.24
C LYS A 160 4.65 5.40 -16.97
N ALA A 161 4.57 6.08 -15.82
CA ALA A 161 3.43 6.93 -15.52
C ALA A 161 3.32 8.08 -16.55
N THR A 162 2.13 8.28 -17.09
CA THR A 162 1.83 9.42 -17.96
C THR A 162 1.83 10.71 -17.14
N TYR A 163 1.96 11.85 -17.81
CA TYR A 163 1.86 13.17 -17.18
C TYR A 163 0.49 13.42 -16.51
N ASN A 164 -0.56 12.73 -16.98
CA ASN A 164 -1.92 12.75 -16.41
C ASN A 164 -2.06 11.85 -15.16
N SER A 165 -0.96 11.29 -14.65
CA SER A 165 -0.97 10.57 -13.38
C SER A 165 -0.90 11.56 -12.23
N HIS A 166 -1.75 11.37 -11.23
CA HIS A 166 -1.86 12.25 -10.08
C HIS A 166 -1.31 11.56 -8.84
N LEU A 167 -0.29 12.16 -8.26
CA LEU A 167 0.29 11.67 -7.02
C LEU A 167 -0.59 12.12 -5.86
N TYR A 168 -0.91 11.19 -4.98
CA TYR A 168 -1.46 11.45 -3.67
C TYR A 168 -0.34 11.36 -2.65
N ILE A 169 -0.07 12.48 -1.98
CA ILE A 169 0.81 12.55 -0.82
C ILE A 169 0.04 13.08 0.39
N ASP A 170 0.60 12.88 1.59
CA ASP A 170 0.13 13.54 2.80
C ASP A 170 0.26 15.08 2.65
N ARG A 171 -0.57 15.86 3.35
CA ARG A 171 -0.55 17.33 3.20
C ARG A 171 0.51 18.03 4.05
N GLN A 172 1.20 17.30 4.93
CA GLN A 172 2.22 17.88 5.81
C GLN A 172 3.62 17.86 5.18
N TYR A 173 3.74 17.51 3.91
CA TYR A 173 5.01 17.53 3.21
C TYR A 173 5.46 19.00 3.04
N GLU A 174 6.77 19.21 3.07
CA GLU A 174 7.39 20.49 2.80
C GLU A 174 7.03 20.98 1.39
N PRO A 175 6.88 22.30 1.19
CA PRO A 175 6.62 22.85 -0.13
C PRO A 175 7.68 22.36 -1.14
N GLY A 176 7.25 21.69 -2.21
CA GLY A 176 8.15 21.13 -3.23
C GLY A 176 8.39 19.62 -3.13
N GLU A 177 8.10 18.98 -2.00
CA GLU A 177 8.31 17.53 -1.87
C GLU A 177 7.40 16.74 -2.83
N GLU A 178 6.17 17.19 -3.07
CA GLU A 178 5.27 16.54 -4.04
C GLU A 178 5.91 16.40 -5.41
N GLU A 179 6.56 17.46 -5.90
CA GLU A 179 7.23 17.50 -7.19
C GLU A 179 8.43 16.56 -7.23
N PHE A 180 9.21 16.47 -6.14
CA PHE A 180 10.30 15.51 -6.02
C PHE A 180 9.79 14.06 -6.04
N TYR A 181 8.77 13.74 -5.23
CA TYR A 181 8.19 12.39 -5.23
C TYR A 181 7.54 12.07 -6.57
N ARG A 182 6.83 13.02 -7.18
CA ARG A 182 6.24 12.82 -8.50
C ARG A 182 7.31 12.57 -9.55
N GLY A 183 8.36 13.38 -9.57
CA GLY A 183 9.51 13.21 -10.46
C GLY A 183 10.17 11.84 -10.29
N TYR A 184 10.46 11.45 -9.05
CA TYR A 184 11.02 10.13 -8.71
C TYR A 184 10.08 9.00 -9.14
N MET A 185 8.79 9.09 -8.81
CA MET A 185 7.83 8.04 -9.13
C MET A 185 7.56 7.90 -10.63
N MET A 186 7.59 9.00 -11.39
CA MET A 186 7.44 8.96 -12.85
C MET A 186 8.67 8.42 -13.56
N ARG A 187 9.88 8.79 -13.09
CA ARG A 187 11.14 8.46 -13.79
C ARG A 187 11.71 7.12 -13.39
N ILE A 188 11.65 6.80 -12.09
CA ILE A 188 12.32 5.63 -11.50
C ILE A 188 11.31 4.52 -11.18
N ARG A 189 10.22 4.84 -10.48
CA ARG A 189 9.19 3.85 -10.06
C ARG A 189 8.18 3.55 -11.17
N ASN A 190 8.67 3.10 -12.32
CA ASN A 190 7.81 2.60 -13.40
C ASN A 190 7.13 1.26 -13.02
N SER A 191 6.19 0.80 -13.83
CA SER A 191 5.42 -0.42 -13.53
C SER A 191 6.29 -1.67 -13.43
N HIS A 192 7.36 -1.73 -14.23
CA HIS A 192 8.29 -2.84 -14.28
C HIS A 192 9.06 -2.98 -12.96
N TYR A 193 9.61 -1.87 -12.46
CA TYR A 193 10.27 -1.79 -11.16
C TYR A 193 9.30 -2.10 -10.02
N ASN A 194 8.14 -1.44 -10.02
CA ASN A 194 7.16 -1.56 -8.94
C ASN A 194 6.59 -2.98 -8.80
N LEU A 195 6.36 -3.65 -9.93
CA LEU A 195 5.92 -5.04 -9.94
C LEU A 195 6.99 -5.94 -9.31
N ARG A 196 8.23 -5.90 -9.80
CA ARG A 196 9.33 -6.73 -9.26
C ARG A 196 9.58 -6.49 -7.78
N LEU A 197 9.65 -5.22 -7.35
CA LEU A 197 9.79 -4.88 -5.94
C LEU A 197 8.63 -5.45 -5.11
N THR A 198 7.40 -5.31 -5.59
CA THR A 198 6.23 -5.85 -4.89
C THR A 198 6.28 -7.37 -4.77
N LEU A 199 6.65 -8.09 -5.83
CA LEU A 199 6.78 -9.54 -5.78
C LEU A 199 7.90 -9.97 -4.82
N GLY A 200 9.02 -9.23 -4.81
CA GLY A 200 10.08 -9.37 -3.83
C GLY A 200 9.57 -9.25 -2.39
N ASN A 201 8.78 -8.20 -2.10
CA ASN A 201 8.16 -7.99 -0.79
C ASN A 201 7.23 -9.16 -0.41
N MET A 202 6.43 -9.65 -1.36
CA MET A 202 5.53 -10.80 -1.17
C MET A 202 6.30 -12.08 -0.83
N MET A 203 7.34 -12.41 -1.61
CA MET A 203 8.19 -13.58 -1.39
C MET A 203 8.95 -13.48 -0.06
N ALA A 204 9.48 -12.30 0.27
CA ALA A 204 10.20 -12.07 1.51
C ALA A 204 9.32 -12.38 2.73
N VAL A 205 8.05 -11.91 2.73
CA VAL A 205 7.09 -12.25 3.79
C VAL A 205 6.76 -13.73 3.77
N LYS A 206 6.43 -14.30 2.59
CA LYS A 206 6.07 -15.71 2.43
C LYS A 206 7.12 -16.64 3.03
N TYR A 207 8.37 -16.48 2.61
CA TYR A 207 9.46 -17.37 3.04
C TYR A 207 9.88 -17.12 4.48
N MET A 208 9.82 -15.87 4.97
CA MET A 208 10.07 -15.61 6.39
C MET A 208 9.05 -16.32 7.28
N LEU A 209 7.76 -16.22 6.98
CA LEU A 209 6.70 -16.90 7.74
C LEU A 209 6.84 -18.43 7.65
N LYS A 210 7.11 -18.94 6.43
CA LYS A 210 7.37 -20.37 6.21
C LYS A 210 8.56 -20.88 7.02
N ALA A 211 9.67 -20.14 7.05
CA ALA A 211 10.86 -20.50 7.82
C ALA A 211 10.62 -20.50 9.34
N LYS A 212 9.63 -19.75 9.81
CA LYS A 212 9.20 -19.74 11.22
C LYS A 212 8.09 -20.76 11.53
N GLY A 213 7.63 -21.51 10.54
CA GLY A 213 6.51 -22.45 10.70
C GLY A 213 5.18 -21.77 11.01
N ILE A 214 5.02 -20.49 10.64
CA ILE A 214 3.81 -19.72 10.91
C ILE A 214 2.84 -19.92 9.74
N PRO A 215 1.61 -20.43 9.98
CA PRO A 215 0.56 -20.51 8.97
C PRO A 215 0.29 -19.15 8.34
N GLN A 216 0.04 -19.14 7.03
CA GLN A 216 -0.15 -17.89 6.29
C GLN A 216 -1.15 -18.03 5.14
N LEU A 217 -1.92 -16.96 4.93
CA LEU A 217 -2.83 -16.79 3.80
C LEU A 217 -2.55 -15.44 3.14
N HIS A 218 -2.53 -15.41 1.81
CA HIS A 218 -2.25 -14.20 1.05
C HIS A 218 -3.35 -13.93 0.01
N TYR A 219 -3.72 -12.67 -0.10
CA TYR A 219 -4.74 -12.19 -1.02
C TYR A 219 -4.30 -10.87 -1.64
N LEU A 220 -4.88 -10.53 -2.78
CA LEU A 220 -4.74 -9.21 -3.37
C LEU A 220 -5.94 -8.34 -2.99
N PHE A 221 -5.70 -7.05 -2.77
CA PHE A 221 -6.80 -6.09 -2.66
C PHE A 221 -7.50 -5.92 -4.01
N SER A 222 -6.75 -5.81 -5.10
CA SER A 222 -7.28 -5.84 -6.46
C SER A 222 -6.30 -6.56 -7.38
N SER A 223 -6.80 -7.52 -8.16
CA SER A 223 -6.00 -8.24 -9.16
C SER A 223 -5.75 -7.40 -10.42
N GLY A 224 -6.60 -6.40 -10.69
CA GLY A 224 -6.50 -5.52 -11.86
C GLY A 224 -5.22 -4.67 -11.91
N GLN A 225 -4.51 -4.54 -10.80
CA GLN A 225 -3.22 -3.82 -10.75
C GLN A 225 -2.01 -4.73 -10.98
N TYR A 226 -2.22 -6.04 -11.05
CA TYR A 226 -1.17 -7.04 -11.22
C TYR A 226 -1.31 -7.75 -12.57
N LYS A 227 -2.46 -8.38 -12.80
CA LYS A 227 -2.70 -9.25 -13.97
C LYS A 227 -2.32 -8.59 -15.31
N PRO A 228 -2.69 -7.32 -15.59
CA PRO A 228 -2.34 -6.69 -16.86
C PRO A 228 -0.84 -6.38 -17.05
N LEU A 229 -0.03 -6.58 -16.01
CA LEU A 229 1.39 -6.24 -15.99
C LEU A 229 2.28 -7.48 -15.79
N LEU A 230 1.72 -8.67 -15.56
CA LEU A 230 2.52 -9.88 -15.31
C LEU A 230 3.41 -10.27 -16.49
N HIS A 231 3.04 -9.93 -17.73
CA HIS A 231 3.88 -10.16 -18.91
C HIS A 231 5.20 -9.37 -18.88
N LEU A 232 5.30 -8.33 -18.04
CA LEU A 232 6.54 -7.57 -17.86
C LEU A 232 7.65 -8.38 -17.16
N LEU A 233 7.31 -9.51 -16.53
CA LEU A 233 8.29 -10.38 -15.89
C LEU A 233 9.09 -11.19 -16.91
N ASP A 234 8.51 -11.45 -18.08
CA ASP A 234 9.14 -12.23 -19.15
C ASP A 234 10.03 -11.37 -20.06
N LEU A 235 10.09 -10.05 -19.80
CA LEU A 235 10.98 -9.15 -20.52
C LEU A 235 12.42 -9.30 -20.00
N PRO A 236 13.43 -9.31 -20.89
CA PRO A 236 14.82 -9.41 -20.47
C PRO A 236 15.22 -8.17 -19.66
N VAL A 237 15.93 -8.41 -18.56
CA VAL A 237 16.46 -7.37 -17.69
C VAL A 237 17.94 -7.62 -17.51
N TYR A 238 18.70 -6.54 -17.43
CA TYR A 238 20.15 -6.59 -17.31
C TYR A 238 20.58 -5.80 -16.09
N GLU A 239 21.54 -6.35 -15.37
CA GLU A 239 22.33 -5.59 -14.43
C GLU A 239 23.33 -4.75 -15.23
N ASN A 240 23.39 -3.45 -14.94
CA ASN A 240 24.22 -2.53 -15.71
C ASN A 240 24.76 -1.39 -14.83
N THR A 241 26.08 -1.21 -14.91
CA THR A 241 26.76 0.02 -14.46
C THR A 241 27.89 0.36 -15.43
N ASN A 242 28.81 -0.60 -15.64
CA ASN A 242 29.89 -0.52 -16.63
C ASN A 242 29.94 -1.76 -17.56
N ASN A 243 29.44 -2.91 -17.08
CA ASN A 243 29.26 -4.14 -17.85
C ASN A 243 27.77 -4.50 -17.84
N TRP A 244 27.31 -5.22 -18.86
CA TRP A 244 25.94 -5.71 -18.97
C TRP A 244 25.94 -7.23 -18.82
N TRP A 245 25.11 -7.74 -17.92
CA TRP A 245 24.83 -9.17 -17.82
C TRP A 245 23.37 -9.39 -17.48
N GLU A 246 22.85 -10.57 -17.79
CA GLU A 246 21.45 -10.93 -17.53
C GLU A 246 21.16 -10.88 -16.02
N SER A 247 20.05 -10.24 -15.66
CA SER A 247 19.52 -10.20 -14.30
C SER A 247 18.98 -11.57 -13.89
N LEU A 248 19.13 -11.93 -12.62
CA LEU A 248 18.54 -13.14 -12.03
C LEU A 248 17.08 -12.92 -11.60
N ASP A 249 16.31 -12.19 -12.42
CA ASP A 249 14.90 -11.92 -12.16
C ASP A 249 14.04 -13.17 -12.36
N ILE A 250 12.97 -13.29 -11.57
CA ILE A 250 11.98 -14.35 -11.76
C ILE A 250 11.10 -14.06 -12.97
N ASP A 251 10.87 -15.09 -13.78
CA ASP A 251 9.90 -15.04 -14.86
C ASP A 251 8.45 -15.11 -14.33
N ARG A 252 7.48 -14.91 -15.23
CA ARG A 252 6.07 -14.94 -14.85
C ARG A 252 5.64 -16.30 -14.33
N ALA A 253 6.07 -17.39 -14.97
CA ALA A 253 5.65 -18.74 -14.63
C ALA A 253 6.06 -19.08 -13.19
N THR A 254 7.31 -18.80 -12.84
CA THR A 254 7.88 -18.96 -11.51
C THR A 254 7.17 -18.05 -10.51
N ALA A 255 6.93 -16.78 -10.86
CA ALA A 255 6.22 -15.85 -9.99
C ALA A 255 4.79 -16.32 -9.64
N VAL A 256 4.04 -16.83 -10.62
CA VAL A 256 2.68 -17.37 -10.41
C VAL A 256 2.70 -18.66 -9.61
N GLN A 257 3.66 -19.55 -9.88
CA GLN A 257 3.86 -20.77 -9.09
C GLN A 257 4.15 -20.44 -7.63
N GLU A 258 5.03 -19.47 -7.38
CA GLU A 258 5.39 -19.06 -6.03
C GLU A 258 4.29 -18.22 -5.35
N LEU A 259 3.56 -17.42 -6.10
CA LEU A 259 2.56 -16.48 -5.59
C LEU A 259 1.22 -16.72 -6.30
N PRO A 260 0.55 -17.86 -6.09
CA PRO A 260 -0.65 -18.25 -6.86
C PRO A 260 -1.82 -17.28 -6.68
N TRP A 261 -1.82 -16.46 -5.65
CA TRP A 261 -2.80 -15.40 -5.46
C TRP A 261 -2.70 -14.26 -6.49
N LEU A 262 -1.61 -14.18 -7.28
CA LEU A 262 -1.51 -13.25 -8.42
C LEU A 262 -2.57 -13.52 -9.48
N GLU A 263 -3.03 -14.77 -9.59
CA GLU A 263 -4.09 -15.16 -10.54
C GLU A 263 -5.48 -15.21 -9.90
N SER A 264 -5.55 -15.14 -8.58
CA SER A 264 -6.83 -15.08 -7.86
C SER A 264 -7.56 -13.75 -8.09
N GLU A 265 -8.87 -13.75 -7.86
CA GLU A 265 -9.63 -12.51 -7.71
C GLU A 265 -9.19 -11.78 -6.43
N GLY A 266 -8.98 -10.47 -6.55
CA GLY A 266 -8.72 -9.62 -5.41
C GLY A 266 -10.01 -9.23 -4.68
N PHE A 267 -9.88 -8.71 -3.47
CA PHE A 267 -11.01 -8.33 -2.63
C PHE A 267 -11.99 -7.34 -3.30
N TYR A 268 -11.46 -6.32 -3.98
CA TYR A 268 -12.25 -5.37 -4.77
C TYR A 268 -12.99 -6.04 -5.93
N ASP A 269 -12.34 -7.00 -6.59
CA ASP A 269 -12.92 -7.71 -7.73
C ASP A 269 -14.08 -8.60 -7.27
N ILE A 270 -13.91 -9.30 -6.14
CA ILE A 270 -14.98 -10.08 -5.50
C ILE A 270 -16.17 -9.18 -5.15
N ALA A 271 -15.91 -8.01 -4.56
CA ALA A 271 -16.96 -7.07 -4.20
C ALA A 271 -17.76 -6.62 -5.43
N LYS A 272 -17.05 -6.26 -6.52
CA LYS A 272 -17.68 -5.83 -7.77
C LYS A 272 -18.48 -6.96 -8.43
N ASN A 273 -17.92 -8.15 -8.53
CA ASN A 273 -18.55 -9.30 -9.18
C ASN A 273 -19.81 -9.78 -8.43
N ASN A 274 -19.88 -9.53 -7.12
CA ASN A 274 -21.05 -9.84 -6.28
C ASN A 274 -21.99 -8.64 -6.06
N ASN A 275 -21.83 -7.55 -6.82
CA ASN A 275 -22.62 -6.31 -6.71
C ASN A 275 -22.69 -5.79 -5.26
N CYS A 276 -21.59 -5.92 -4.51
CA CYS A 276 -21.50 -5.40 -3.15
C CYS A 276 -21.32 -3.87 -3.18
N PRO A 277 -21.88 -3.14 -2.20
CA PRO A 277 -21.65 -1.71 -2.08
C PRO A 277 -20.15 -1.38 -1.94
N ILE A 278 -19.72 -0.35 -2.68
CA ILE A 278 -18.35 0.18 -2.66
C ILE A 278 -18.40 1.62 -2.16
N GLY A 279 -17.57 1.91 -1.16
CA GLY A 279 -17.44 3.20 -0.52
C GLY A 279 -16.54 4.17 -1.30
N VAL A 280 -16.18 5.26 -0.61
CA VAL A 280 -15.27 6.27 -1.19
C VAL A 280 -13.89 5.63 -1.42
N LYS A 281 -13.20 6.03 -2.49
CA LYS A 281 -11.87 5.51 -2.88
C LYS A 281 -11.86 3.98 -3.07
N ASP A 282 -12.94 3.45 -3.64
CA ASP A 282 -13.02 2.03 -4.00
C ASP A 282 -12.93 1.08 -2.80
N HIS A 283 -13.25 1.54 -1.58
CA HIS A 283 -13.22 0.70 -0.39
C HIS A 283 -14.45 -0.21 -0.31
N PRO A 284 -14.31 -1.55 -0.33
CA PRO A 284 -15.45 -2.44 -0.15
C PRO A 284 -16.12 -2.23 1.20
N LEU A 285 -17.46 -2.35 1.25
CA LEU A 285 -18.26 -2.15 2.46
C LEU A 285 -18.65 -3.48 3.13
N GLU A 286 -19.56 -3.44 4.11
CA GLU A 286 -19.88 -4.53 5.03
C GLU A 286 -20.13 -5.87 4.34
N LYS A 287 -20.99 -5.89 3.31
CA LYS A 287 -21.32 -7.11 2.57
C LYS A 287 -20.09 -7.75 1.91
N ALA A 288 -19.20 -6.92 1.35
CA ALA A 288 -17.97 -7.44 0.76
C ALA A 288 -17.03 -7.98 1.85
N HIS A 289 -16.92 -7.29 2.99
CA HIS A 289 -16.12 -7.78 4.11
C HIS A 289 -16.63 -9.11 4.67
N GLN A 290 -17.94 -9.35 4.68
CA GLN A 290 -18.52 -10.66 5.03
C GLN A 290 -18.08 -11.74 4.04
N LEU A 291 -18.23 -11.51 2.73
CA LEU A 291 -17.77 -12.46 1.70
C LEU A 291 -16.28 -12.77 1.81
N MET A 292 -15.46 -11.76 2.07
CA MET A 292 -14.02 -11.95 2.25
C MET A 292 -13.71 -12.74 3.53
N ALA A 293 -14.46 -12.51 4.61
CA ALA A 293 -14.31 -13.27 5.85
C ALA A 293 -14.67 -14.75 5.63
N GLU A 294 -15.79 -15.04 4.96
CA GLU A 294 -16.22 -16.40 4.61
C GLU A 294 -15.16 -17.12 3.78
N ARG A 295 -14.59 -16.45 2.78
CA ARG A 295 -13.48 -16.99 1.99
C ARG A 295 -12.28 -17.34 2.87
N ILE A 296 -11.84 -16.40 3.73
CA ILE A 296 -10.68 -16.62 4.61
C ILE A 296 -10.95 -17.76 5.60
N ILE A 297 -12.13 -17.81 6.22
CA ILE A 297 -12.53 -18.88 7.14
C ILE A 297 -12.54 -20.23 6.42
N GLY A 298 -13.09 -20.27 5.20
CA GLY A 298 -13.07 -21.47 4.34
C GLY A 298 -11.65 -21.94 4.05
N ASP A 299 -10.74 -21.02 3.72
CA ASP A 299 -9.34 -21.31 3.45
C ASP A 299 -8.60 -21.78 4.73
N ILE A 300 -8.88 -21.19 5.91
CA ILE A 300 -8.35 -21.66 7.20
C ILE A 300 -8.78 -23.10 7.46
N LYS A 301 -10.08 -23.40 7.33
CA LYS A 301 -10.65 -24.74 7.55
C LYS A 301 -10.08 -25.76 6.55
N LYS A 302 -9.99 -25.40 5.26
CA LYS A 302 -9.45 -26.25 4.19
C LYS A 302 -7.97 -26.60 4.40
N ASN A 303 -7.18 -25.65 4.88
CA ASN A 303 -5.74 -25.86 5.13
C ASN A 303 -5.46 -26.40 6.54
N GLU A 304 -6.50 -26.68 7.33
CA GLU A 304 -6.36 -27.22 8.68
C GLU A 304 -5.55 -26.33 9.62
N PHE A 305 -5.57 -25.01 9.39
CA PHE A 305 -4.91 -24.05 10.24
C PHE A 305 -5.72 -23.83 11.53
N LEU A 306 -5.02 -23.57 12.64
CA LEU A 306 -5.61 -23.27 13.96
C LEU A 306 -6.46 -24.42 14.54
N LYS A 307 -6.13 -25.68 14.22
CA LYS A 307 -6.69 -26.87 14.87
C LYS A 307 -6.16 -27.06 16.30
#